data_AF-A0A9W9CQJ7-F1
#
_entry.id   AF-A0A9W9CQJ7-F1
#
_cell.length_a   1.000
_cell.length_b   1.000
_cell.length_c   1.000
_cell.angle_alpha   90.00
_cell.angle_beta   90.00
_cell.angle_gamma   90.00
#
_symmetry.space_group_name_H-M   'P 1'
#
loop_
_entity.id
_entity.type
_entity.pdbx_description
1 polymer ?
#
loop_
_entity_poly.entity_id
_entity_poly.type
_entity_poly.pdbx_seq_one_letter_code
_entity_poly.pdbx_strand_id
1 'polypeptide(L)'
;MSANEKDNLPPPYSPNYTPQTVSSPSRGQNILDQLTLTRAHHIQTVIDTHIIPLVETQASYGIAQTTIAMLPSDIPLPVPEEKTEFSFETTAGDSKAVEVIGFSSQDEPKVVRLEGMMNRTEFWRPQAVIVELERVLRESLNASTRLRSPTGGAGATRVGRGSSSEFDSPAQQQLPARRNFLSRLVPSLGQEERSPSGNPEVGTKGMEGGGLVLVKVRLEEICLRTVTEFGLYDTMSKQCVIIRVDARC
;
A
#
# COMPACT_ATOMS: atom_id res chain seq x y z
N MET A 1 -46.93 79.74 -13.11
CA MET A 1 -46.92 79.47 -14.57
C MET A 1 -45.47 79.36 -15.01
N SER A 2 -45.12 78.23 -15.62
CA SER A 2 -44.01 77.94 -16.56
C SER A 2 -42.59 78.39 -16.18
N ALA A 3 -41.70 77.48 -15.80
CA ALA A 3 -40.88 76.59 -16.66
C ALA A 3 -39.51 77.21 -16.98
N ASN A 4 -38.43 76.55 -16.54
CA ASN A 4 -37.29 76.32 -17.39
C ASN A 4 -36.42 75.18 -16.84
N GLU A 5 -36.30 74.16 -17.68
CA GLU A 5 -35.35 73.05 -17.63
C GLU A 5 -33.91 73.57 -17.62
N LYS A 6 -33.05 72.91 -16.83
CA LYS A 6 -31.62 72.80 -17.12
C LYS A 6 -31.08 71.51 -16.50
N ASP A 7 -30.91 70.54 -17.39
CA ASP A 7 -29.86 69.53 -17.42
C ASP A 7 -29.16 69.18 -16.11
N ASN A 8 -29.48 68.00 -15.59
CA ASN A 8 -28.54 67.19 -14.81
C ASN A 8 -28.83 65.71 -15.06
N LEU A 9 -28.58 65.27 -16.30
CA LEU A 9 -28.43 63.84 -16.58
C LEU A 9 -27.05 63.40 -16.05
N PRO A 10 -26.96 62.35 -15.22
CA PRO A 10 -25.68 61.76 -14.87
C PRO A 10 -25.04 61.10 -16.11
N PRO A 11 -23.70 61.10 -16.23
CA PRO A 11 -23.03 60.51 -17.37
C PRO A 11 -23.26 58.98 -17.44
N PRO A 12 -23.25 58.39 -18.65
CA PRO A 12 -23.48 56.97 -18.86
C PRO A 12 -22.24 56.13 -18.45
N TYR A 13 -22.55 54.91 -17.99
CA TYR A 13 -21.66 53.80 -17.62
C TYR A 13 -20.18 53.90 -18.00
N SER A 14 -19.31 53.85 -16.99
CA SER A 14 -18.00 53.22 -17.09
C SER A 14 -18.11 51.79 -16.53
N PRO A 15 -17.81 50.72 -17.30
CA PRO A 15 -17.64 49.41 -16.73
C PRO A 15 -16.33 49.43 -15.93
N ASN A 16 -16.44 49.43 -14.61
CA ASN A 16 -15.30 49.23 -13.72
C ASN A 16 -14.66 47.88 -14.04
N TYR A 17 -13.54 47.92 -14.75
CA TYR A 17 -12.62 46.80 -14.79
C TYR A 17 -11.78 46.80 -13.50
N THR A 18 -11.62 45.58 -12.98
CA THR A 18 -10.62 45.09 -12.01
C THR A 18 -10.94 45.13 -10.51
N PRO A 19 -10.39 44.20 -9.70
CA PRO A 19 -9.55 43.06 -10.05
C PRO A 19 -10.22 41.72 -9.74
N GLN A 20 -9.95 40.71 -10.57
CA GLN A 20 -10.03 39.32 -10.12
C GLN A 20 -9.16 39.21 -8.88
N THR A 21 -9.79 39.02 -7.73
CA THR A 21 -9.11 38.61 -6.52
C THR A 21 -8.57 37.22 -6.80
N VAL A 22 -7.31 37.16 -7.23
CA VAL A 22 -6.49 35.96 -7.04
C VAL A 22 -6.46 35.73 -5.53
N SER A 23 -7.37 34.90 -5.04
CA SER A 23 -7.45 34.51 -3.65
C SER A 23 -6.14 33.84 -3.32
N SER A 24 -5.25 34.57 -2.65
CA SER A 24 -4.02 33.99 -2.16
C SER A 24 -4.41 32.84 -1.23
N PRO A 25 -3.84 31.63 -1.41
CA PRO A 25 -4.18 30.51 -0.56
C PRO A 25 -3.98 30.95 0.89
N SER A 26 -5.01 30.72 1.71
CA SER A 26 -4.93 31.08 3.12
C SER A 26 -3.71 30.37 3.75
N ARG A 27 -3.10 30.99 4.76
CA ARG A 27 -1.95 30.39 5.47
C ARG A 27 -2.22 28.93 5.88
N GLY A 28 -3.47 28.63 6.26
CA GLY A 28 -3.91 27.27 6.60
C GLY A 28 -3.83 26.30 5.42
N GLN A 29 -4.26 26.71 4.22
CA GLN A 29 -4.17 25.87 3.02
C GLN A 29 -2.71 25.53 2.69
N ASN A 30 -1.81 26.52 2.74
CA ASN A 30 -0.39 26.28 2.48
C ASN A 30 0.23 25.28 3.48
N ILE A 31 -0.16 25.33 4.76
CA ILE A 31 0.33 24.38 5.77
C ILE A 31 -0.18 22.97 5.48
N LEU A 32 -1.45 22.81 5.09
CA LEU A 32 -2.02 21.51 4.75
C LEU A 32 -1.38 20.93 3.48
N ASP A 33 -1.13 21.78 2.49
CA ASP A 33 -0.45 21.38 1.24
C ASP A 33 0.99 20.95 1.53
N GLN A 34 1.72 21.73 2.34
CA GLN A 34 3.09 21.37 2.74
C GLN A 34 3.13 20.06 3.53
N LEU A 35 2.18 19.83 4.43
CA LEU A 35 2.08 18.59 5.19
C LEU A 35 1.80 17.40 4.29
N THR A 36 0.89 17.56 3.32
CA THR A 36 0.55 16.54 2.33
C THR A 36 1.76 16.20 1.47
N LEU A 37 2.48 17.21 0.96
CA LEU A 37 3.69 17.03 0.17
C LEU A 37 4.79 16.32 0.97
N THR A 38 5.02 16.75 2.20
CA THR A 38 6.04 16.17 3.09
C THR A 38 5.73 14.71 3.40
N ARG A 39 4.46 14.38 3.66
CA ARG A 39 4.00 13.01 3.88
C ARG A 39 4.24 12.15 2.65
N ALA A 40 3.80 12.60 1.47
CA ALA A 40 3.95 11.85 0.22
C ALA A 40 5.43 11.57 -0.07
N HIS A 41 6.29 12.59 0.08
CA HIS A 41 7.73 12.46 -0.09
C HIS A 41 8.33 11.46 0.92
N HIS A 42 7.92 11.52 2.19
CA HIS A 42 8.44 10.62 3.20
C HIS A 42 8.04 9.16 2.94
N ILE A 43 6.76 8.92 2.60
CA ILE A 43 6.26 7.59 2.21
C ILE A 43 7.08 7.04 1.04
N GLN A 44 7.30 7.85 0.00
CA GLN A 44 8.11 7.44 -1.15
C GLN A 44 9.55 7.10 -0.75
N THR A 45 10.16 7.93 0.12
CA THR A 45 11.50 7.66 0.64
C THR A 45 11.56 6.30 1.34
N VAL A 46 10.60 6.00 2.23
CA VAL A 46 10.55 4.71 2.95
C VAL A 46 10.37 3.54 1.99
N ILE A 47 9.55 3.70 0.95
CA ILE A 47 9.38 2.68 -0.10
C ILE A 47 10.71 2.39 -0.79
N ASP A 48 11.40 3.43 -1.25
CA ASP A 48 12.61 3.30 -2.06
C ASP A 48 13.80 2.81 -1.23
N THR A 49 13.91 3.20 0.05
CA THR A 49 15.05 2.84 0.91
C THR A 49 14.89 1.50 1.61
N HIS A 50 13.68 1.14 2.03
CA HIS A 50 13.47 0.00 2.92
C HIS A 50 12.64 -1.13 2.32
N ILE A 51 11.70 -0.83 1.42
CA ILE A 51 10.72 -1.81 0.96
C ILE A 51 11.15 -2.42 -0.37
N ILE A 52 11.37 -1.59 -1.40
CA ILE A 52 11.73 -2.06 -2.75
C ILE A 52 12.98 -2.96 -2.73
N PRO A 53 14.10 -2.60 -2.05
CA PRO A 53 15.28 -3.44 -2.05
C PRO A 53 15.03 -4.84 -1.48
N LEU A 54 14.14 -4.97 -0.49
CA LEU A 54 13.78 -6.27 0.10
C LEU A 54 12.95 -7.11 -0.85
N VAL A 55 12.01 -6.48 -1.56
CA VAL A 55 11.19 -7.14 -2.58
C VAL A 55 12.06 -7.57 -3.76
N GLU A 56 12.95 -6.71 -4.26
CA GLU A 56 13.90 -7.05 -5.34
C GLU A 56 14.82 -8.19 -4.93
N THR A 57 15.33 -8.17 -3.69
CA THR A 57 16.15 -9.26 -3.16
C THR A 57 15.38 -10.58 -3.14
N GLN A 58 14.12 -10.60 -2.70
CA GLN A 58 13.29 -11.81 -2.73
C GLN A 58 12.97 -12.29 -4.15
N ALA A 59 12.65 -11.36 -5.04
CA ALA A 59 12.41 -11.67 -6.44
C ALA A 59 13.65 -12.27 -7.11
N SER A 60 14.86 -11.83 -6.73
CA SER A 60 16.11 -12.40 -7.23
C SER A 60 16.32 -13.87 -6.82
N TYR A 61 15.71 -14.29 -5.72
CA TYR A 61 15.67 -15.69 -5.28
C TYR A 61 14.48 -16.47 -5.87
N GLY A 62 13.68 -15.86 -6.73
CA GLY A 62 12.48 -16.49 -7.30
C GLY A 62 11.31 -16.58 -6.31
N ILE A 63 11.34 -15.84 -5.20
CA ILE A 63 10.29 -15.84 -4.19
C ILE A 63 9.25 -14.79 -4.57
N ALA A 64 8.05 -15.24 -4.92
CA ALA A 64 6.94 -14.39 -5.36
C ALA A 64 6.31 -13.58 -4.21
N GLN A 65 6.35 -14.11 -2.99
CA GLN A 65 5.68 -13.53 -1.83
C GLN A 65 6.69 -12.94 -0.86
N THR A 66 6.46 -11.69 -0.45
CA THR A 66 7.31 -11.01 0.51
C THR A 66 6.44 -10.36 1.58
N THR A 67 6.66 -10.76 2.84
CA THR A 67 6.04 -10.12 4.00
C THR A 67 7.09 -9.33 4.77
N ILE A 68 6.81 -8.05 5.01
CA ILE A 68 7.71 -7.13 5.72
C ILE A 68 6.96 -6.58 6.94
N ALA A 69 7.61 -6.61 8.09
CA ALA A 69 7.17 -5.93 9.29
C ALA A 69 8.06 -4.71 9.53
N MET A 70 7.52 -3.51 9.31
CA MET A 70 8.22 -2.27 9.59
C MET A 70 7.93 -1.80 11.02
N LEU A 71 8.98 -1.66 11.80
CA LEU A 71 8.96 -1.21 13.19
C LEU A 71 9.21 0.30 13.24
N PRO A 72 8.27 1.08 13.79
CA PRO A 72 8.51 2.48 14.10
C PRO A 72 9.74 2.73 14.97
N SER A 73 10.32 3.92 14.82
CA SER A 73 11.56 4.34 15.48
C SER A 73 11.47 4.46 17.01
N ASP A 74 10.27 4.74 17.53
CA ASP A 74 9.96 4.94 18.95
C ASP A 74 9.68 3.63 19.70
N ILE A 75 9.73 2.48 19.02
CA ILE A 75 9.70 1.18 19.71
C ILE A 75 11.02 1.00 20.46
N PRO A 76 10.99 0.88 21.80
CA PRO A 76 12.18 0.63 22.58
C PRO A 76 12.62 -0.82 22.30
N LEU A 77 13.77 -0.96 21.68
CA LEU A 77 14.41 -2.25 21.45
C LEU A 77 15.72 -2.26 22.23
N PRO A 78 16.11 -3.40 22.82
CA PRO A 78 17.43 -3.52 23.43
C PRO A 78 18.48 -3.21 22.37
N VAL A 79 19.49 -2.42 22.77
CA VAL A 79 20.62 -2.10 21.89
C VAL A 79 21.30 -3.44 21.57
N PRO A 80 21.45 -3.83 20.29
CA PRO A 80 22.20 -5.03 19.98
C PRO A 80 23.60 -4.85 20.54
N GLU A 81 24.05 -5.78 21.38
CA GLU A 81 25.40 -5.73 21.94
C GLU A 81 26.40 -5.58 20.78
N GLU A 82 27.19 -4.50 20.83
CA GLU A 82 28.30 -4.32 19.89
C GLU A 82 29.17 -5.57 20.00
N LYS A 83 29.37 -6.28 18.88
CA LYS A 83 30.18 -7.49 18.85
C LYS A 83 31.59 -7.16 19.34
N THR A 84 31.83 -7.32 20.63
CA THR A 84 33.17 -7.18 21.22
C THR A 84 34.06 -8.27 20.63
N GLU A 85 35.30 -7.91 20.29
CA GLU A 85 36.31 -8.78 19.63
C GLU A 85 36.67 -10.07 20.40
N PHE A 86 36.04 -10.31 21.55
CA PHE A 86 36.23 -11.46 22.44
C PHE A 86 35.01 -12.38 22.59
N SER A 87 33.91 -12.14 21.86
CA SER A 87 32.77 -13.07 21.88
C SER A 87 33.07 -14.32 21.05
N PHE A 88 33.42 -15.41 21.75
CA PHE A 88 33.60 -16.73 21.14
C PHE A 88 32.25 -17.26 20.64
N GLU A 89 32.23 -17.47 19.33
CA GLU A 89 31.12 -17.90 18.50
C GLU A 89 30.52 -19.23 19.01
N THR A 90 29.38 -19.16 19.69
CA THR A 90 28.54 -20.36 19.86
C THR A 90 27.65 -20.43 18.61
N THR A 91 27.95 -21.41 17.77
CA THR A 91 27.22 -21.76 16.56
C THR A 91 25.76 -22.14 16.87
N ALA A 92 24.85 -21.17 16.92
CA ALA A 92 23.41 -21.37 16.76
C ALA A 92 22.66 -20.03 16.63
N GLY A 93 22.34 -19.63 15.40
CA GLY A 93 21.22 -18.73 15.11
C GLY A 93 21.54 -17.24 15.16
N ASP A 94 21.50 -16.62 13.98
CA ASP A 94 21.18 -15.21 13.72
C ASP A 94 21.08 -14.30 14.94
N SER A 95 21.98 -13.33 15.05
CA SER A 95 21.93 -12.22 16.01
C SER A 95 20.77 -11.25 15.70
N LYS A 96 19.53 -11.76 15.62
CA LYS A 96 18.32 -10.97 15.50
C LYS A 96 17.97 -10.44 16.88
N ALA A 97 18.28 -9.16 17.12
CA ALA A 97 17.89 -8.49 18.36
C ALA A 97 16.36 -8.47 18.58
N VAL A 98 15.58 -8.70 17.52
CA VAL A 98 14.12 -8.71 17.53
C VAL A 98 13.60 -9.81 16.61
N GLU A 99 12.73 -10.66 17.15
CA GLU A 99 12.01 -11.69 16.40
C GLU A 99 10.50 -11.44 16.52
N VAL A 100 9.75 -11.65 15.44
CA VAL A 100 8.28 -11.54 15.48
C VAL A 100 7.70 -12.89 15.87
N ILE A 101 6.98 -12.94 16.99
CA ILE A 101 6.29 -14.14 17.47
C ILE A 101 4.81 -14.06 17.13
N GLY A 102 4.22 -15.20 16.76
CA GLY A 102 2.76 -15.35 16.65
C GLY A 102 2.15 -14.65 15.44
N PHE A 103 2.97 -14.37 14.41
CA PHE A 103 2.47 -13.82 13.16
C PHE A 103 1.60 -14.87 12.46
N SER A 104 0.36 -14.50 12.13
CA SER A 104 -0.65 -15.46 11.64
C SER A 104 -0.41 -15.99 10.22
N SER A 105 0.67 -15.62 9.53
CA SER A 105 1.04 -16.28 8.27
C SER A 105 2.12 -17.32 8.49
N GLN A 106 2.08 -18.32 7.60
CA GLN A 106 3.08 -19.39 7.51
C GLN A 106 4.50 -18.85 7.27
N ASP A 107 4.64 -17.63 6.72
CA ASP A 107 5.94 -17.01 6.44
C ASP A 107 6.36 -16.04 7.55
N GLU A 108 7.62 -16.17 7.99
CA GLU A 108 8.28 -15.24 8.92
C GLU A 108 8.48 -13.87 8.24
N PRO A 109 7.95 -12.78 8.81
CA PRO A 109 8.09 -11.45 8.22
C PRO A 109 9.55 -10.97 8.30
N LYS A 110 10.02 -10.33 7.23
CA LYS A 110 11.28 -9.58 7.29
C LYS A 110 11.10 -8.33 8.14
N VAL A 111 11.82 -8.26 9.25
CA VAL A 111 11.75 -7.16 10.20
C VAL A 111 12.65 -6.02 9.73
N VAL A 112 12.09 -4.82 9.60
CA VAL A 112 12.84 -3.59 9.28
C VAL A 112 12.55 -2.56 10.34
N ARG A 113 13.61 -2.06 11.00
CA ARG A 113 13.49 -0.92 11.90
C ARG A 113 13.61 0.38 11.11
N LEU A 114 12.65 1.26 11.28
CA LEU A 114 12.68 2.60 10.71
C LEU A 114 13.38 3.57 11.66
N GLU A 115 14.01 4.60 11.11
CA GLU A 115 14.82 5.56 11.87
C GLU A 115 14.33 7.00 11.69
N GLY A 116 14.57 7.84 12.69
CA GLY A 116 14.28 9.28 12.61
C GLY A 116 12.85 9.67 13.02
N MET A 117 12.64 10.97 13.19
CA MET A 117 11.44 11.51 13.84
C MET A 117 10.14 11.31 13.05
N MET A 118 10.22 11.27 11.72
CA MET A 118 9.03 11.04 10.87
C MET A 118 8.60 9.57 10.84
N ASN A 119 9.45 8.66 11.31
CA ASN A 119 9.17 7.23 11.35
C ASN A 119 8.62 6.78 12.72
N ARG A 120 7.99 7.67 13.49
CA ARG A 120 7.33 7.32 14.76
C ARG A 120 5.97 6.68 14.53
N THR A 121 5.47 5.96 15.52
CA THR A 121 4.15 5.32 15.49
C THR A 121 3.03 6.30 15.12
N GLU A 122 3.12 7.55 15.59
CA GLU A 122 2.12 8.60 15.30
C GLU A 122 2.04 9.00 13.83
N PHE A 123 3.12 8.85 13.05
CA PHE A 123 3.07 9.10 11.61
C PHE A 123 2.31 7.99 10.87
N TRP A 124 2.46 6.74 11.32
CA TRP A 124 1.86 5.56 10.68
C TRP A 124 0.44 5.25 11.15
N ARG A 125 0.06 5.75 12.34
CA ARG A 125 -1.27 5.58 12.92
C ARG A 125 -2.44 6.03 12.01
N PRO A 126 -2.37 7.18 11.31
CA PRO A 126 -3.45 7.62 10.44
C PRO A 126 -3.65 6.68 9.26
N GLN A 127 -4.86 6.14 9.10
CA GLN A 127 -5.16 5.19 8.02
C GLN A 127 -4.94 5.77 6.61
N ALA A 128 -5.06 7.09 6.45
CA ALA A 128 -4.73 7.76 5.19
C ALA A 128 -3.27 7.53 4.76
N VAL A 129 -2.33 7.48 5.71
CA VAL A 129 -0.90 7.21 5.45
C VAL A 129 -0.72 5.76 5.01
N ILE A 130 -1.41 4.82 5.66
CA ILE A 130 -1.37 3.39 5.30
C ILE A 130 -1.92 3.15 3.89
N VAL A 131 -3.05 3.77 3.55
CA VAL A 131 -3.66 3.67 2.22
C VAL A 131 -2.77 4.33 1.16
N GLU A 132 -2.15 5.45 1.48
CA GLU A 132 -1.22 6.14 0.58
C GLU A 132 0.04 5.32 0.33
N LEU A 133 0.63 4.74 1.38
CA LEU A 133 1.75 3.80 1.29
C LEU A 133 1.41 2.61 0.39
N GLU A 134 0.25 1.98 0.60
CA GLU A 134 -0.22 0.88 -0.25
C GLU A 134 -0.36 1.30 -1.71
N ARG A 135 -0.97 2.46 -1.96
CA ARG A 135 -1.20 2.99 -3.31
C ARG A 135 0.12 3.27 -4.03
N VAL A 136 1.03 3.99 -3.38
CA VAL A 136 2.33 4.39 -3.95
C VAL A 136 3.22 3.17 -4.17
N LEU A 137 3.25 2.23 -3.22
CA LEU A 137 4.02 0.99 -3.37
C LEU A 137 3.49 0.10 -4.50
N ARG A 138 2.16 -0.01 -4.63
CA ARG A 138 1.54 -0.71 -5.76
C ARG A 138 1.91 -0.06 -7.09
N GLU A 139 1.83 1.27 -7.15
CA GLU A 139 2.17 2.04 -8.35
C GLU A 139 3.64 1.86 -8.72
N SER A 140 4.57 1.96 -7.77
CA SER A 140 6.00 1.81 -8.02
C SER A 140 6.35 0.40 -8.50
N LEU A 141 5.82 -0.64 -7.86
CA LEU A 141 6.09 -2.03 -8.24
C LEU A 141 5.51 -2.38 -9.62
N ASN A 142 4.29 -1.91 -9.95
CA ASN A 142 3.68 -2.16 -11.26
C ASN A 142 4.25 -1.26 -12.38
N ALA A 143 4.79 -0.09 -12.05
CA ALA A 143 5.51 0.77 -13.00
C ALA A 143 6.91 0.23 -13.30
N SER A 144 7.52 -0.49 -12.36
CA SER A 144 8.86 -1.04 -12.54
C SER A 144 8.90 -2.04 -13.71
N THR A 145 9.61 -1.67 -14.78
CA THR A 145 9.85 -2.55 -15.94
C THR A 145 10.75 -3.74 -15.62
N ARG A 146 11.43 -3.73 -14.47
CA ARG A 146 12.38 -4.76 -14.05
C ARG A 146 11.72 -6.06 -13.55
N LEU A 147 10.46 -5.99 -13.08
CA LEU A 147 9.64 -7.17 -12.82
C LEU A 147 8.95 -7.70 -14.09
N ARG A 148 9.13 -7.04 -15.25
CA ARG A 148 8.70 -7.58 -16.55
C ARG A 148 9.78 -8.51 -17.07
N SER A 149 9.73 -9.79 -16.70
CA SER A 149 10.41 -10.82 -17.49
C SER A 149 9.66 -10.99 -18.84
N PRO A 150 10.39 -11.13 -19.97
CA PRO A 150 9.80 -11.12 -21.30
C PRO A 150 9.34 -12.52 -21.66
N THR A 151 8.08 -12.86 -21.38
CA THR A 151 7.49 -14.09 -21.91
C THR A 151 6.18 -13.76 -22.60
N GLY A 152 6.20 -13.73 -23.94
CA GLY A 152 5.01 -13.69 -24.79
C GLY A 152 4.83 -12.47 -25.71
N GLY A 153 5.88 -11.71 -26.00
CA GLY A 153 5.83 -10.58 -26.93
C GLY A 153 6.49 -10.87 -28.28
N ALA A 154 6.09 -11.95 -28.97
CA ALA A 154 6.43 -12.15 -30.37
C ALA A 154 5.23 -11.81 -31.24
N GLY A 155 5.31 -10.69 -31.98
CA GLY A 155 4.39 -10.40 -33.09
C GLY A 155 3.88 -8.97 -33.14
N ALA A 156 4.77 -8.02 -33.39
CA ALA A 156 4.41 -6.68 -33.81
C ALA A 156 3.76 -6.69 -35.21
N THR A 157 2.62 -6.00 -35.33
CA THR A 157 2.24 -5.09 -36.43
C THR A 157 2.26 -5.58 -37.89
N ARG A 158 1.08 -5.63 -38.56
CA ARG A 158 0.54 -4.61 -39.51
C ARG A 158 -0.36 -5.21 -40.64
N VAL A 159 -1.53 -4.56 -40.82
CA VAL A 159 -2.23 -4.20 -42.09
C VAL A 159 -3.19 -5.21 -42.77
N GLY A 160 -4.41 -4.71 -43.07
CA GLY A 160 -5.27 -5.08 -44.22
C GLY A 160 -6.49 -5.94 -43.85
N ARG A 161 -7.72 -5.41 -43.73
CA ARG A 161 -8.67 -4.98 -44.78
C ARG A 161 -9.20 -6.12 -45.68
N GLY A 162 -10.40 -6.63 -45.35
CA GLY A 162 -11.51 -6.82 -46.30
C GLY A 162 -11.81 -8.22 -46.89
N SER A 163 -13.11 -8.52 -46.94
CA SER A 163 -13.85 -9.52 -47.76
C SER A 163 -13.79 -10.98 -47.26
N SER A 164 -14.85 -11.63 -46.78
CA SER A 164 -16.22 -11.95 -47.27
C SER A 164 -16.33 -13.40 -47.73
N SER A 165 -17.15 -14.21 -47.05
CA SER A 165 -17.93 -15.38 -47.51
C SER A 165 -18.47 -16.05 -46.23
N GLU A 166 -19.74 -15.88 -45.81
CA GLU A 166 -21.01 -16.33 -46.40
C GLU A 166 -21.15 -17.86 -46.46
N PHE A 167 -22.34 -18.33 -46.03
CA PHE A 167 -22.86 -19.69 -45.83
C PHE A 167 -22.44 -20.39 -44.52
N ASP A 168 -23.30 -20.96 -43.67
CA ASP A 168 -24.75 -21.21 -43.73
C ASP A 168 -25.26 -21.46 -42.30
N SER A 169 -26.53 -21.14 -42.03
CA SER A 169 -27.25 -21.53 -40.80
C SER A 169 -28.13 -22.76 -41.11
N PRO A 170 -28.59 -23.56 -40.13
CA PRO A 170 -29.82 -23.15 -39.48
C PRO A 170 -29.98 -23.54 -37.98
N ALA A 171 -30.68 -22.65 -37.28
CA ALA A 171 -31.71 -22.90 -36.26
C ALA A 171 -31.44 -23.87 -35.08
N GLN A 172 -31.45 -23.34 -33.85
CA GLN A 172 -32.54 -23.63 -32.89
C GLN A 172 -32.48 -22.76 -31.61
N GLN A 173 -33.52 -21.93 -31.50
CA GLN A 173 -34.39 -21.72 -30.33
C GLN A 173 -33.83 -21.09 -29.03
N GLN A 174 -34.37 -19.90 -28.81
CA GLN A 174 -34.50 -19.13 -27.57
C GLN A 174 -35.20 -19.93 -26.46
N LEU A 175 -34.84 -19.70 -25.19
CA LEU A 175 -35.66 -18.95 -24.20
C LEU A 175 -34.96 -18.91 -22.81
N PRO A 176 -35.28 -17.91 -21.97
CA PRO A 176 -34.57 -17.61 -20.72
C PRO A 176 -35.22 -18.29 -19.50
N ALA A 177 -34.40 -18.76 -18.55
CA ALA A 177 -34.90 -19.31 -17.29
C ALA A 177 -34.35 -18.54 -16.08
N ARG A 178 -35.31 -18.04 -15.30
CA ARG A 178 -35.17 -17.28 -14.05
C ARG A 178 -34.60 -18.14 -12.92
N ARG A 179 -33.68 -17.54 -12.14
CA ARG A 179 -33.65 -17.47 -10.66
C ARG A 179 -34.23 -18.66 -9.90
N ASN A 180 -33.39 -19.40 -9.15
CA ASN A 180 -33.81 -20.10 -7.93
C ASN A 180 -32.74 -20.06 -6.84
N PHE A 181 -33.24 -19.75 -5.64
CA PHE A 181 -32.59 -19.67 -4.36
C PHE A 181 -32.53 -21.06 -3.69
N LEU A 182 -31.51 -21.28 -2.86
CA LEU A 182 -31.44 -22.25 -1.75
C LEU A 182 -31.36 -23.76 -2.08
N SER A 183 -30.16 -24.30 -1.93
CA SER A 183 -29.85 -25.69 -1.52
C SER A 183 -28.34 -25.75 -1.25
N ARG A 184 -27.78 -26.44 -0.27
CA ARG A 184 -28.21 -27.13 0.95
C ARG A 184 -26.88 -27.48 1.64
N LEU A 185 -26.90 -27.45 2.96
CA LEU A 185 -25.81 -27.79 3.89
C LEU A 185 -24.99 -29.03 3.50
N VAL A 186 -23.66 -28.92 3.63
CA VAL A 186 -22.75 -30.06 3.88
C VAL A 186 -21.70 -29.63 4.91
N PRO A 187 -21.48 -30.39 5.99
CA PRO A 187 -20.42 -30.13 6.97
C PRO A 187 -19.16 -30.90 6.58
N SER A 188 -18.05 -30.20 6.34
CA SER A 188 -16.71 -30.78 6.35
C SER A 188 -15.76 -29.71 6.93
N LEU A 189 -15.37 -29.87 8.18
CA LEU A 189 -14.05 -30.39 8.54
C LEU A 189 -12.93 -29.46 8.06
N GLY A 190 -12.66 -28.46 8.90
CA GLY A 190 -11.58 -27.50 8.75
C GLY A 190 -11.59 -26.61 9.99
N GLN A 191 -10.90 -27.05 11.02
CA GLN A 191 -10.79 -26.37 12.31
C GLN A 191 -9.96 -25.10 12.12
N GLU A 192 -10.66 -23.99 11.84
CA GLU A 192 -10.08 -22.64 11.81
C GLU A 192 -9.72 -22.26 13.25
N GLU A 193 -8.43 -22.29 13.59
CA GLU A 193 -7.95 -21.79 14.87
C GLU A 193 -8.17 -20.28 14.93
N ARG A 194 -9.29 -19.92 15.58
CA ARG A 194 -9.63 -18.56 15.99
C ARG A 194 -8.46 -17.93 16.74
N SER A 195 -7.85 -16.93 16.12
CA SER A 195 -7.03 -15.95 16.84
C SER A 195 -7.91 -15.12 17.78
N PRO A 196 -7.43 -14.74 18.98
CA PRO A 196 -8.22 -14.07 20.01
C PRO A 196 -8.67 -12.63 19.67
N SER A 197 -8.28 -12.08 18.52
CA SER A 197 -8.57 -10.70 18.09
C SER A 197 -9.65 -10.56 17.01
N GLY A 198 -10.31 -11.65 16.59
CA GLY A 198 -11.57 -11.56 15.84
C GLY A 198 -11.53 -10.98 14.42
N ASN A 199 -10.35 -10.76 13.84
CA ASN A 199 -10.22 -10.40 12.43
C ASN A 199 -10.00 -11.66 11.57
N PRO A 200 -10.84 -11.91 10.55
CA PRO A 200 -10.72 -13.10 9.71
C PRO A 200 -9.40 -13.08 8.94
N GLU A 201 -8.92 -14.30 8.72
CA GLU A 201 -7.67 -14.69 8.06
C GLU A 201 -7.24 -13.78 6.90
N VAL A 202 -5.92 -13.65 6.76
CA VAL A 202 -5.27 -12.87 5.71
C VAL A 202 -5.33 -13.60 4.37
N GLY A 203 -6.54 -13.84 3.88
CA GLY A 203 -6.77 -14.21 2.49
C GLY A 203 -6.42 -13.01 1.61
N THR A 204 -5.51 -13.21 0.67
CA THR A 204 -5.39 -12.41 -0.55
C THR A 204 -6.60 -12.72 -1.46
N LYS A 205 -7.82 -12.58 -0.94
CA LYS A 205 -9.02 -12.77 -1.75
C LYS A 205 -9.02 -11.67 -2.82
N GLY A 206 -8.83 -12.11 -4.06
CA GLY A 206 -8.45 -11.29 -5.21
C GLY A 206 -9.22 -9.97 -5.27
N MET A 207 -8.50 -8.88 -5.03
CA MET A 207 -8.97 -7.56 -5.41
C MET A 207 -8.69 -7.42 -6.90
N GLU A 208 -9.73 -7.15 -7.69
CA GLU A 208 -9.64 -6.78 -9.11
C GLU A 208 -8.79 -5.50 -9.25
N GLY A 209 -7.49 -5.67 -9.29
CA GLY A 209 -6.55 -4.68 -9.81
C GLY A 209 -5.75 -5.39 -10.88
N GLY A 210 -5.89 -4.99 -12.14
CA GLY A 210 -5.22 -5.61 -13.29
C GLY A 210 -3.68 -5.44 -13.32
N GLY A 211 -3.05 -5.31 -12.16
CA GLY A 211 -1.59 -5.28 -12.00
C GLY A 211 -1.03 -6.68 -11.72
N LEU A 212 0.22 -6.89 -12.12
CA LEU A 212 0.95 -8.14 -11.91
C LEU A 212 1.34 -8.33 -10.43
N VAL A 213 1.49 -7.23 -9.69
CA VAL A 213 1.89 -7.25 -8.29
C VAL A 213 0.74 -6.78 -7.41
N LEU A 214 0.32 -7.64 -6.48
CA LEU A 214 -0.61 -7.30 -5.42
C LEU A 214 0.16 -6.79 -4.20
N VAL A 215 -0.36 -5.72 -3.62
CA VAL A 215 0.18 -5.09 -2.42
C VAL A 215 -0.96 -4.88 -1.45
N LYS A 216 -0.75 -5.30 -0.20
CA LYS A 216 -1.64 -5.05 0.93
C LYS A 216 -0.84 -4.52 2.09
N VAL A 217 -1.27 -3.39 2.67
CA VAL A 217 -0.62 -2.78 3.83
C VAL A 217 -1.62 -2.63 4.95
N ARG A 218 -1.20 -2.93 6.18
CA ARG A 218 -2.01 -2.72 7.38
C ARG A 218 -1.16 -2.32 8.58
N LEU A 219 -1.77 -1.58 9.49
CA LEU A 219 -1.24 -1.39 10.83
C LEU A 219 -1.76 -2.52 11.71
N GLU A 220 -0.87 -3.27 12.34
CA GLU A 220 -1.22 -4.43 13.17
C GLU A 220 -0.37 -4.43 14.43
N GLU A 221 -0.95 -4.88 15.54
CA GLU A 221 -0.21 -5.13 16.76
C GLU A 221 0.44 -6.51 16.67
N ILE A 222 1.77 -6.55 16.76
CA ILE A 222 2.55 -7.78 16.71
C ILE A 222 3.30 -7.99 18.02
N CYS A 223 3.47 -9.25 18.40
CA CYS A 223 4.28 -9.64 19.54
C CYS A 223 5.75 -9.75 19.09
N LEU A 224 6.60 -8.90 19.66
CA LEU A 224 8.04 -8.91 19.44
C LEU A 224 8.69 -9.66 20.60
N ARG A 225 9.58 -10.61 20.30
CA ARG A 225 10.52 -11.19 21.26
C ARG A 225 11.86 -10.50 21.11
N THR A 226 12.38 -10.06 22.25
CA THR A 226 13.68 -9.41 22.35
C THR A 226 14.50 -10.08 23.43
N VAL A 227 15.83 -9.91 23.36
CA VAL A 227 16.75 -10.40 24.38
C VAL A 227 17.13 -9.23 25.28
N THR A 228 16.84 -9.35 26.57
CA THR A 228 17.24 -8.37 27.59
C THR A 228 18.75 -8.35 27.79
N GLU A 229 19.26 -7.31 28.45
CA GLU A 229 20.68 -7.21 28.87
C GLU A 229 21.17 -8.39 29.73
N PHE A 230 20.25 -9.14 30.36
CA PHE A 230 20.57 -10.33 31.14
C PHE A 230 20.49 -11.63 30.34
N GLY A 231 20.34 -11.55 29.01
CA GLY A 231 20.17 -12.72 28.14
C GLY A 231 18.80 -13.42 28.30
N LEU A 232 17.85 -12.81 29.00
CA LEU A 232 16.50 -13.35 29.15
C LEU A 232 15.61 -12.88 28.00
N TYR A 233 14.76 -13.78 27.51
CA TYR A 233 13.75 -13.41 26.53
C TYR A 233 12.64 -12.60 27.17
N ASP A 234 12.35 -11.44 26.58
CA ASP A 234 11.19 -10.61 26.92
C ASP A 234 10.29 -10.46 25.69
N THR A 235 8.98 -10.34 25.93
CA THR A 235 7.97 -10.22 24.88
C THR A 235 7.17 -8.95 25.05
N MET A 236 7.06 -8.16 23.99
CA MET A 236 6.29 -6.93 23.99
C MET A 236 5.36 -6.85 22.78
N SER A 237 4.15 -6.33 22.97
CA SER A 237 3.21 -6.07 21.88
C SER A 237 3.37 -4.63 21.37
N LYS A 238 3.55 -4.45 20.06
CA LYS A 238 3.77 -3.13 19.44
C LYS A 238 3.07 -3.02 18.09
N GLN A 239 2.59 -1.81 17.79
CA GLN A 239 2.00 -1.50 16.49
C GLN A 239 3.09 -1.38 15.42
N CYS A 240 2.98 -2.20 14.38
CA CYS A 240 3.91 -2.22 13.26
C CYS A 240 3.13 -2.14 11.94
N VAL A 241 3.79 -1.62 10.91
CA VAL A 241 3.23 -1.60 9.56
C VAL A 241 3.60 -2.91 8.87
N ILE A 242 2.59 -3.71 8.57
CA ILE A 242 2.73 -5.00 7.90
C ILE A 242 2.43 -4.80 6.42
N ILE A 243 3.40 -5.16 5.59
CA ILE A 243 3.32 -5.08 4.15
C ILE A 243 3.39 -6.50 3.60
N ARG A 244 2.42 -6.85 2.76
CA ARG A 244 2.45 -8.08 1.97
C ARG A 244 2.48 -7.73 0.50
N VAL A 245 3.49 -8.24 -0.18
CA VAL A 245 3.68 -8.13 -1.62
C VAL A 245 3.59 -9.53 -2.21
N ASP A 246 2.76 -9.69 -3.23
CA ASP A 246 2.55 -10.94 -3.93
C ASP A 246 2.68 -10.67 -5.43
N ALA A 247 3.82 -11.09 -6.00
CA ALA A 247 4.07 -11.03 -7.43
C ALA A 247 3.41 -12.24 -8.09
N ARG A 248 2.31 -12.02 -8.80
CA ARG A 248 1.64 -13.05 -9.58
C ARG A 248 2.41 -13.25 -10.89
N CYS A 249 3.45 -14.08 -10.82
CA CYS A 249 4.26 -14.50 -11.96
C CYS A 249 3.72 -15.80 -12.56
#